data_AF-R4W2N1-F1
#
_entry.id   AF-R4W2N1-F1
#
_cell.length_a   1.000
_cell.length_b   1.000
_cell.length_c   1.000
_cell.angle_alpha   90.00
_cell.angle_beta   90.00
_cell.angle_gamma   90.00
#
_symmetry.space_group_name_H-M   'P 1'
#
loop_
_entity.id
_entity.type
_entity.pdbx_description
1 polymer ?
#
loop_
_entity_poly.entity_id
_entity_poly.type
_entity_poly.pdbx_seq_one_letter_code
_entity_poly.pdbx_strand_id
1 'polypeptide(L)'
;MNSRGLTPIIGLVLLLGITAIASMGLFVVGVSLADTTQSSAEHEQAEQSMAQLAESGNGIAAGESRRSSFSIEGSTEGQLRADSSLGTINITVTNRSTNTQLLSMERSFGAVIYEASDGTEIAYQGGGVWRQDPDGGSSLVRSPEFHYREDPDPTITFPVVLVRDDFSTSGSTVGEMVAHTSERHYPDRPSHYNPLQDGSVLITIDSEYCQGWEQYFEERTDGSAAEDCDDGEEGELVIQFSVPFDLGSLENGVMIGGGNGRTNDFDGIDNSSDFGNSDEAPSATPLVEAYLEDARNNGEILPADTEIDAGLYYDDGNLSNGNLDFNTTGGDIIIATEQSPSFDEGADYDIIGNNNVTVYSTGDLVGNGGGGGQLGEPGKEDQLRIFFHSDVDQIGHKGQNTDVHALIYAPNAEVLLGRGNDHSLSGALVAEDYDFGTKFDVVPQLMNISIYEQLGDAPFYYLHISETEIHVERD
;
A
#
# COMPACT_ATOMS: atom_id res chain seq x y z
N MET A 1 53.94 73.28 -6.62
CA MET A 1 54.53 72.11 -7.29
C MET A 1 53.95 70.85 -6.67
N ASN A 2 53.18 70.12 -7.48
CA ASN A 2 52.88 68.70 -7.43
C ASN A 2 52.40 68.07 -6.11
N SER A 3 51.09 68.16 -5.87
CA SER A 3 50.30 67.12 -5.20
C SER A 3 50.23 65.86 -6.08
N ARG A 4 51.35 65.13 -6.18
CA ARG A 4 51.41 63.81 -6.82
C ARG A 4 52.28 62.89 -5.96
N GLY A 5 51.71 62.41 -4.86
CA GLY A 5 52.35 61.47 -3.95
C GLY A 5 51.39 60.63 -3.09
N LEU A 6 50.08 60.91 -3.14
CA LEU A 6 49.08 60.21 -2.31
C LEU A 6 48.44 59.00 -3.02
N THR A 7 48.57 58.88 -4.35
CA THR A 7 47.92 57.84 -5.16
C THR A 7 48.40 56.41 -4.88
N PRO A 8 49.71 56.12 -4.69
CA PRO A 8 50.18 54.74 -4.44
C PRO A 8 49.72 54.21 -3.08
N ILE A 9 49.68 55.08 -2.06
CA ILE A 9 49.33 54.70 -0.68
C ILE A 9 47.84 54.41 -0.58
N ILE A 10 46.99 55.24 -1.22
CA ILE A 10 45.54 54.99 -1.28
C ILE A 10 45.24 53.69 -2.02
N GLY A 11 45.94 53.41 -3.13
CA GLY A 11 45.79 52.15 -3.88
C GLY A 11 46.18 50.91 -3.05
N LEU A 12 47.28 50.98 -2.30
CA LEU A 12 47.71 49.89 -1.41
C LEU A 12 46.72 49.65 -0.26
N VAL A 13 46.23 50.72 0.37
CA VAL A 13 45.23 50.62 1.45
C VAL A 13 43.91 50.04 0.94
N LEU A 14 43.44 50.46 -0.23
CA LEU A 14 42.24 49.90 -0.86
C LEU A 14 42.42 48.44 -1.23
N LEU A 15 43.57 48.06 -1.80
CA LEU A 15 43.84 46.68 -2.17
C LEU A 15 43.88 45.77 -0.94
N LEU A 16 44.57 46.20 0.13
CA LEU A 16 44.58 45.47 1.41
C LEU A 16 43.18 45.36 2.03
N GLY A 17 42.39 46.44 1.98
CA GLY A 17 41.01 46.45 2.47
C GLY A 17 40.11 45.49 1.69
N ILE A 18 40.17 45.51 0.35
CA ILE A 18 39.38 44.61 -0.50
C ILE A 18 39.83 43.16 -0.31
N THR A 19 41.14 42.89 -0.23
CA THR A 19 41.63 41.52 0.03
C THR A 19 41.19 41.02 1.40
N ALA A 20 41.21 41.87 2.42
CA ALA A 20 40.75 41.49 3.76
C ALA A 20 39.25 41.15 3.75
N ILE A 21 38.43 41.98 3.09
CA ILE A 21 36.98 41.74 2.96
C ILE A 21 36.70 40.47 2.15
N ALA A 22 37.40 40.26 1.03
CA ALA A 22 37.24 39.06 0.20
C ALA A 22 37.64 37.78 0.95
N SER A 23 38.75 37.80 1.68
CA SER A 23 39.18 36.66 2.52
C SER A 23 38.20 36.40 3.66
N MET A 24 37.66 37.45 4.30
CA MET A 24 36.64 37.32 5.34
C MET A 24 35.35 36.70 4.78
N GLY A 25 34.93 37.12 3.58
CA GLY A 25 33.77 36.56 2.89
C GLY A 25 33.95 35.07 2.56
N LEU A 26 35.12 34.70 2.04
CA LEU A 26 35.46 33.30 1.76
C LEU A 26 35.52 32.45 3.05
N PHE A 27 36.01 33.02 4.15
CA PHE A 27 36.06 32.33 5.43
C PHE A 27 34.66 31.99 5.96
N VAL A 28 33.72 32.95 5.91
CA VAL A 28 32.34 32.73 6.37
C VAL A 28 31.64 31.64 5.56
N VAL A 29 31.79 31.67 4.22
CA VAL A 29 31.21 30.64 3.34
C VAL A 29 31.87 29.27 3.55
N GLY A 30 33.18 29.25 3.82
CA GLY A 30 33.90 28.01 4.10
C GLY A 30 33.45 27.35 5.39
N VAL A 31 33.13 28.13 6.43
CA VAL A 31 32.58 27.61 7.69
C VAL A 31 31.19 27.02 7.48
N SER A 32 30.28 27.74 6.80
CA SER A 32 28.93 27.23 6.58
C SER A 32 28.90 25.92 5.77
N LEU A 33 29.78 25.78 4.76
CA LEU A 33 29.87 24.54 3.97
C LEU A 33 30.46 23.37 4.78
N ALA A 34 31.38 23.66 5.69
CA ALA A 34 31.96 22.64 6.57
C ALA A 34 30.91 22.13 7.57
N ASP A 35 30.14 23.04 8.18
CA ASP A 35 29.07 22.69 9.12
C ASP A 35 27.99 21.83 8.46
N THR A 36 27.54 22.18 7.25
CA THR A 36 26.55 21.36 6.52
C THR A 36 27.08 19.99 6.13
N THR A 37 28.35 19.91 5.71
CA THR A 37 28.98 18.62 5.34
C THR A 37 29.14 17.73 6.57
N GLN A 38 29.45 18.33 7.73
CA GLN A 38 29.60 17.60 8.97
C GLN A 38 28.25 17.08 9.48
N SER A 39 27.20 17.90 9.48
CA SER A 39 25.84 17.48 9.85
C SER A 39 25.33 16.33 8.98
N SER A 40 25.44 16.41 7.64
CA SER A 40 25.02 15.31 6.77
C SER A 40 25.81 14.01 7.00
N ALA A 41 27.12 14.12 7.26
CA ALA A 41 27.93 12.94 7.58
C ALA A 41 27.56 12.31 8.93
N GLU A 42 27.14 13.13 9.90
CA GLU A 42 26.64 12.66 11.19
C GLU A 42 25.30 11.91 11.04
N HIS A 43 24.37 12.40 10.20
CA HIS A 43 23.11 11.71 9.92
C HIS A 43 23.35 10.35 9.24
N GLU A 44 24.14 10.31 8.16
CA GLU A 44 24.45 9.07 7.44
C GLU A 44 25.11 8.03 8.37
N GLN A 45 26.01 8.48 9.26
CA GLN A 45 26.66 7.59 10.21
C GLN A 45 25.68 7.05 11.25
N ALA A 46 24.78 7.90 11.76
CA ALA A 46 23.74 7.49 12.70
C ALA A 46 22.76 6.49 12.07
N GLU A 47 22.27 6.76 10.86
CA GLU A 47 21.42 5.85 10.09
C GLU A 47 22.10 4.48 9.89
N GLN A 48 23.37 4.46 9.50
CA GLN A 48 24.14 3.23 9.30
C GLN A 48 24.40 2.46 10.60
N SER A 49 24.65 3.15 11.71
CA SER A 49 24.79 2.54 13.04
C SER A 49 23.46 1.96 13.53
N MET A 50 22.35 2.67 13.34
CA MET A 50 21.01 2.21 13.73
C MET A 50 20.51 1.08 12.83
N ALA A 51 20.85 1.07 11.54
CA ALA A 51 20.58 -0.06 10.65
C ALA A 51 21.30 -1.35 11.10
N GLN A 52 22.55 -1.24 11.59
CA GLN A 52 23.28 -2.38 12.17
C GLN A 52 22.69 -2.85 13.50
N LEU A 53 22.19 -1.90 14.31
CA LEU A 53 21.41 -2.22 15.51
C LEU A 53 20.16 -3.02 15.13
N ALA A 54 19.43 -2.57 14.12
CA ALA A 54 18.22 -3.25 13.66
C ALA A 54 18.49 -4.65 13.10
N GLU A 55 19.56 -4.84 12.32
CA GLU A 55 20.02 -6.16 11.87
C GLU A 55 20.30 -7.10 13.06
N SER A 56 20.96 -6.59 14.08
CA SER A 56 21.26 -7.35 15.30
C SER A 56 19.99 -7.73 16.08
N GLY A 57 19.02 -6.81 16.18
CA GLY A 57 17.72 -7.08 16.79
C GLY A 57 16.91 -8.10 16.00
N ASN A 58 16.93 -8.02 14.67
CA ASN A 58 16.26 -8.97 13.78
C ASN A 58 16.86 -10.38 13.90
N GLY A 59 18.20 -10.51 13.91
CA GLY A 59 18.88 -11.79 14.15
C GLY A 59 18.57 -12.38 15.54
N ILE A 60 18.33 -11.52 16.54
CA ILE A 60 17.84 -11.94 17.86
C ILE A 60 16.40 -12.47 17.78
N ALA A 61 15.51 -11.72 17.13
CA ALA A 61 14.09 -12.08 16.98
C ALA A 61 13.88 -13.34 16.14
N ALA A 62 14.72 -13.56 15.12
CA ALA A 62 14.78 -14.78 14.32
C ALA A 62 15.38 -15.97 15.10
N GLY A 63 15.94 -15.74 16.30
CA GLY A 63 16.55 -16.75 17.15
C GLY A 63 17.94 -17.22 16.69
N GLU A 64 18.59 -16.49 15.79
CA GLU A 64 19.95 -16.79 15.31
C GLU A 64 21.00 -16.55 16.40
N SER A 65 20.76 -15.54 17.24
CA SER A 65 21.61 -15.17 18.37
C SER A 65 20.77 -14.78 19.57
N ARG A 66 21.31 -14.96 20.79
CA ARG A 66 20.66 -14.43 22.01
C ARG A 66 21.19 -13.06 22.43
N ARG A 67 22.35 -12.68 21.87
CA ARG A 67 23.02 -11.41 22.18
C ARG A 67 23.77 -10.93 20.95
N SER A 68 23.84 -9.62 20.77
CA SER A 68 24.63 -8.98 19.72
C SER A 68 25.20 -7.66 20.24
N SER A 69 26.47 -7.39 19.94
CA SER A 69 27.11 -6.12 20.27
C SER A 69 26.74 -5.05 19.25
N PHE A 70 26.56 -3.82 19.70
CA PHE A 70 26.36 -2.67 18.82
C PHE A 70 27.24 -1.50 19.21
N SER A 71 27.48 -0.62 18.24
CA SER A 71 28.17 0.65 18.44
C SER A 71 27.39 1.72 17.70
N ILE A 72 26.84 2.67 18.46
CA ILE A 72 26.22 3.85 17.89
C ILE A 72 27.27 4.95 17.93
N GLU A 73 27.79 5.26 16.74
CA GLU A 73 28.72 6.35 16.54
C GLU A 73 27.91 7.60 16.18
N GLY A 74 28.07 8.65 16.97
CA GLY A 74 27.40 9.93 16.77
C GLY A 74 28.28 11.07 17.23
N SER A 75 27.82 12.30 17.01
CA SER A 75 28.54 13.49 17.47
C SER A 75 28.59 13.53 19.00
N THR A 76 29.56 14.25 19.57
CA THR A 76 29.64 14.41 21.03
C THR A 76 28.42 15.17 21.61
N GLU A 77 27.67 15.83 20.74
CA GLU A 77 26.50 16.65 21.09
C GLU A 77 25.17 15.90 20.89
N GLY A 78 25.17 14.78 20.15
CA GLY A 78 23.99 13.93 19.98
C GLY A 78 23.59 13.18 21.25
N GLN A 79 22.30 12.89 21.37
CA GLN A 79 21.71 12.21 22.52
C GLN A 79 21.14 10.85 22.10
N LEU A 80 21.55 9.79 22.79
CA LEU A 80 20.98 8.47 22.65
C LEU A 80 20.03 8.22 23.83
N ARG A 81 18.78 7.87 23.53
CA ARG A 81 17.79 7.48 24.53
C ARG A 81 17.14 6.16 24.16
N ALA A 82 16.70 5.42 25.16
CA ALA A 82 15.71 4.37 24.99
C ALA A 82 14.50 4.71 25.83
N ASP A 83 13.33 4.42 25.29
CA ASP A 83 12.05 4.62 25.96
C ASP A 83 11.20 3.38 25.69
N SER A 84 10.85 2.66 26.75
CA SER A 84 10.09 1.42 26.67
C SER A 84 8.60 1.63 26.34
N SER A 85 8.13 2.87 26.40
CA SER A 85 6.72 3.24 26.23
C SER A 85 6.37 3.83 24.87
N LEU A 86 7.36 4.10 24.02
CA LEU A 86 7.13 4.76 22.73
C LEU A 86 6.51 3.83 21.69
N GLY A 87 5.35 4.28 21.20
CA GLY A 87 4.52 3.62 20.22
C GLY A 87 3.88 2.33 20.73
N THR A 88 2.73 2.00 20.18
CA THR A 88 2.01 0.76 20.47
C THR A 88 1.66 0.01 19.20
N ILE A 89 1.56 -1.30 19.34
CA ILE A 89 1.05 -2.19 18.32
C ILE A 89 -0.05 -3.05 18.90
N ASN A 90 -1.17 -3.11 18.19
CA ASN A 90 -2.27 -4.02 18.46
C ASN A 90 -2.48 -4.95 17.27
N ILE A 91 -2.37 -6.26 17.49
CA ILE A 91 -2.63 -7.28 16.48
C ILE A 91 -3.88 -8.04 16.89
N THR A 92 -4.90 -7.99 16.04
CA THR A 92 -6.15 -8.73 16.22
C THR A 92 -6.34 -9.72 15.09
N VAL A 93 -6.53 -11.00 15.44
CA VAL A 93 -6.87 -12.07 14.50
C VAL A 93 -8.31 -12.49 14.77
N THR A 94 -9.15 -12.45 13.75
CA THR A 94 -10.58 -12.76 13.84
C THR A 94 -10.93 -13.86 12.85
N ASN A 95 -11.71 -14.85 13.29
CA ASN A 95 -12.45 -15.71 12.37
C ASN A 95 -13.70 -14.94 11.93
N ARG A 96 -13.76 -14.58 10.66
CA ARG A 96 -14.87 -13.83 10.09
C ARG A 96 -16.17 -14.61 10.10
N SER A 97 -16.15 -15.88 9.67
CA SER A 97 -17.36 -16.70 9.50
C SER A 97 -18.15 -16.85 10.80
N THR A 98 -17.45 -16.89 11.94
CA THR A 98 -18.08 -16.94 13.27
C THR A 98 -18.03 -15.62 14.04
N ASN A 99 -17.44 -14.57 13.46
CA ASN A 99 -17.12 -13.30 14.09
C ASN A 99 -16.46 -13.45 15.48
N THR A 100 -15.52 -14.39 15.59
CA THR A 100 -14.86 -14.73 16.86
C THR A 100 -13.42 -14.24 16.82
N GLN A 101 -13.05 -13.40 17.78
CA GLN A 101 -11.66 -13.00 17.98
C GLN A 101 -10.85 -14.23 18.44
N LEU A 102 -9.89 -14.63 17.62
CA LEU A 102 -8.98 -15.74 17.88
C LEU A 102 -7.76 -15.28 18.67
N LEU A 103 -7.23 -14.10 18.38
CA LEU A 103 -6.09 -13.48 19.05
C LEU A 103 -6.33 -11.97 19.17
N SER A 104 -5.87 -11.40 20.27
CA SER A 104 -5.70 -9.96 20.46
C SER A 104 -4.47 -9.74 21.32
N MET A 105 -3.53 -8.96 20.82
CA MET A 105 -2.32 -8.62 21.55
C MET A 105 -1.98 -7.14 21.35
N GLU A 106 -1.94 -6.41 22.45
CA GLU A 106 -1.46 -5.04 22.49
C GLU A 106 -0.11 -5.00 23.21
N ARG A 107 0.87 -4.31 22.63
CA ARG A 107 2.22 -4.15 23.17
C ARG A 107 2.75 -2.75 22.88
N SER A 108 3.46 -2.16 23.84
CA SER A 108 4.33 -1.02 23.53
C SER A 108 5.52 -1.52 22.73
N PHE A 109 5.84 -0.88 21.60
CA PHE A 109 7.08 -1.22 20.88
C PHE A 109 8.29 -0.92 21.74
N GLY A 110 8.32 0.28 22.30
CA GLY A 110 9.55 0.89 22.80
C GLY A 110 10.51 1.20 21.65
N ALA A 111 11.39 2.18 21.85
CA ALA A 111 12.31 2.63 20.83
C ALA A 111 13.69 2.95 21.40
N VAL A 112 14.72 2.77 20.57
CA VAL A 112 16.06 3.34 20.78
C VAL A 112 16.23 4.48 19.79
N ILE A 113 16.52 5.68 20.27
CA ILE A 113 16.45 6.92 19.50
C ILE A 113 17.77 7.67 19.64
N TYR A 114 18.36 7.98 18.49
CA TYR A 114 19.46 8.92 18.38
C TYR A 114 18.91 10.27 17.90
N GLU A 115 19.02 11.28 18.74
CA GLU A 115 18.65 12.67 18.46
C GLU A 115 19.91 13.47 18.10
N ALA A 116 19.94 14.00 16.88
CA ALA A 116 21.00 14.88 16.40
C ALA A 116 20.84 16.31 16.97
N SER A 117 21.90 17.11 16.91
CA SER A 117 21.91 18.47 17.46
C SER A 117 20.98 19.46 16.73
N ASP A 118 20.57 19.13 15.50
CA ASP A 118 19.59 19.88 14.72
C ASP A 118 18.14 19.45 14.95
N GLY A 119 17.91 18.45 15.80
CA GLY A 119 16.59 17.91 16.14
C GLY A 119 16.13 16.73 15.28
N THR A 120 16.96 16.24 14.35
CA THR A 120 16.64 15.04 13.55
C THR A 120 16.72 13.81 14.44
N GLU A 121 15.71 12.95 14.42
CA GLU A 121 15.71 11.69 15.16
C GLU A 121 15.89 10.49 14.23
N ILE A 122 16.77 9.55 14.61
CA ILE A 122 16.87 8.23 14.00
C ILE A 122 16.47 7.19 15.04
N ALA A 123 15.35 6.50 14.79
CA ALA A 123 14.70 5.63 15.76
C ALA A 123 14.67 4.18 15.29
N TYR A 124 15.11 3.28 16.17
CA TYR A 124 14.88 1.85 16.03
C TYR A 124 13.62 1.45 16.81
N GLN A 125 12.58 1.02 16.12
CA GLN A 125 11.29 0.63 16.69
C GLN A 125 10.69 -0.53 15.90
N GLY A 126 10.16 -1.55 16.59
CA GLY A 126 9.45 -2.67 15.96
C GLY A 126 10.28 -3.53 14.99
N GLY A 127 11.61 -3.40 15.00
CA GLY A 127 12.52 -4.08 14.06
C GLY A 127 12.93 -3.23 12.85
N GLY A 128 12.28 -2.09 12.63
CA GLY A 128 12.61 -1.11 11.58
C GLY A 128 13.46 0.04 12.10
N VAL A 129 14.00 0.83 11.17
CA VAL A 129 14.66 2.11 11.44
C VAL A 129 13.94 3.20 10.70
N TRP A 130 13.58 4.25 11.44
CA TRP A 130 12.81 5.39 10.99
C TRP A 130 13.64 6.64 11.18
N ARG A 131 13.53 7.57 10.24
CA ARG A 131 14.04 8.94 10.40
C ARG A 131 12.87 9.87 10.58
N GLN A 132 12.95 10.77 11.54
CA GLN A 132 12.02 11.87 11.73
C GLN A 132 12.76 13.19 11.60
N ASP A 133 12.24 14.08 10.75
CA ASP A 133 12.84 15.39 10.53
C ASP A 133 12.40 16.39 11.62
N PRO A 134 13.18 17.45 11.91
CA PRO A 134 12.90 18.39 13.00
C PRO A 134 11.57 19.16 12.86
N ASP A 135 11.08 19.30 11.63
CA ASP A 135 9.81 19.92 11.29
C ASP A 135 8.62 18.95 11.34
N GLY A 136 8.86 17.71 11.72
CA GLY A 136 7.89 16.62 11.73
C GLY A 136 7.94 15.79 10.45
N GLY A 137 7.14 14.74 10.43
CA GLY A 137 7.13 13.75 9.36
C GLY A 137 8.26 12.73 9.48
N SER A 138 7.98 11.50 9.05
CA SER A 138 8.91 10.38 9.21
C SER A 138 9.03 9.55 7.94
N SER A 139 10.19 8.91 7.76
CA SER A 139 10.50 8.11 6.58
C SER A 139 11.24 6.82 6.95
N LEU A 140 11.09 5.82 6.07
CA LEU A 140 11.74 4.53 6.18
C LEU A 140 13.24 4.63 5.88
N VAL A 141 14.07 4.23 6.85
CA VAL A 141 15.53 4.05 6.66
C VAL A 141 15.86 2.57 6.45
N ARG A 142 15.31 1.68 7.29
CA ARG A 142 15.47 0.22 7.16
C ARG A 142 14.18 -0.50 7.54
N SER A 143 13.78 -1.45 6.70
CA SER A 143 12.54 -2.20 6.89
C SER A 143 12.57 -3.12 8.12
N PRO A 144 11.43 -3.27 8.82
CA PRO A 144 11.23 -4.33 9.80
C PRO A 144 11.12 -5.71 9.12
N GLU A 145 11.16 -6.79 9.92
CA GLU A 145 11.02 -8.18 9.43
C GLU A 145 9.56 -8.62 9.24
N PHE A 146 8.68 -7.71 8.83
CA PHE A 146 7.34 -8.11 8.46
C PHE A 146 7.33 -8.66 7.03
N HIS A 147 6.64 -9.78 6.85
CA HIS A 147 6.50 -10.40 5.55
C HIS A 147 5.05 -10.80 5.36
N TYR A 148 4.39 -10.16 4.41
CA TYR A 148 3.15 -10.63 3.85
C TYR A 148 3.41 -11.03 2.40
N ARG A 149 2.89 -12.19 2.01
CA ARG A 149 2.87 -12.64 0.62
C ARG A 149 1.50 -13.18 0.36
N GLU A 150 0.84 -12.64 -0.65
CA GLU A 150 -0.47 -13.11 -1.10
C GLU A 150 -0.33 -14.38 -1.95
N ASP A 151 0.53 -14.35 -2.99
CA ASP A 151 0.74 -15.47 -3.92
C ASP A 151 1.93 -16.41 -3.54
N PRO A 152 1.78 -17.76 -3.70
CA PRO A 152 0.58 -18.51 -4.10
C PRO A 152 -0.28 -18.96 -2.90
N ASP A 153 0.16 -18.66 -1.69
CA ASP A 153 -0.42 -19.13 -0.43
C ASP A 153 -0.31 -17.98 0.59
N PRO A 154 -1.42 -17.30 0.95
CA PRO A 154 -1.37 -16.15 1.85
C PRO A 154 -0.63 -16.46 3.16
N THR A 155 0.52 -15.82 3.33
CA THR A 155 1.46 -16.08 4.42
C THR A 155 1.83 -14.77 5.09
N ILE A 156 1.56 -14.68 6.39
CA ILE A 156 2.00 -13.56 7.24
C ILE A 156 3.06 -14.10 8.20
N THR A 157 4.24 -13.48 8.20
CA THR A 157 5.27 -13.68 9.22
C THR A 157 5.60 -12.35 9.87
N PHE A 158 5.28 -12.25 11.16
CA PHE A 158 5.46 -11.05 11.94
C PHE A 158 6.20 -11.31 13.26
N PRO A 159 7.54 -11.25 13.24
CA PRO A 159 8.36 -11.21 14.45
C PRO A 159 8.47 -9.76 14.95
N VAL A 160 7.71 -9.43 15.98
CA VAL A 160 7.72 -8.11 16.62
C VAL A 160 8.91 -8.00 17.57
N VAL A 161 9.73 -6.96 17.43
CA VAL A 161 10.79 -6.64 18.39
C VAL A 161 10.33 -5.57 19.36
N LEU A 162 10.53 -5.85 20.66
CA LEU A 162 10.05 -5.02 21.75
C LEU A 162 11.23 -4.53 22.60
N VAL A 163 11.48 -3.22 22.61
CA VAL A 163 12.52 -2.59 23.44
C VAL A 163 11.99 -2.39 24.85
N ARG A 164 12.74 -2.83 25.86
CA ARG A 164 12.30 -2.83 27.27
C ARG A 164 13.27 -2.09 28.19
N ASP A 165 13.80 -0.96 27.75
CA ASP A 165 14.72 -0.14 28.53
C ASP A 165 14.34 1.33 28.52
N ASP A 166 14.68 2.00 29.63
CA ASP A 166 14.57 3.44 29.77
C ASP A 166 15.94 4.00 30.15
N PHE A 167 16.58 4.71 29.22
CA PHE A 167 17.84 5.41 29.50
C PHE A 167 18.03 6.63 28.64
N SER A 168 18.95 7.50 29.06
CA SER A 168 19.43 8.58 28.22
C SER A 168 20.93 8.82 28.46
N THR A 169 21.66 9.05 27.39
CA THR A 169 23.11 9.28 27.41
C THR A 169 23.53 10.16 26.23
N SER A 170 24.68 10.80 26.35
CA SER A 170 25.21 11.70 25.33
C SER A 170 26.45 11.10 24.68
N GLY A 171 26.60 11.29 23.37
CA GLY A 171 27.75 10.84 22.60
C GLY A 171 27.72 9.35 22.23
N SER A 172 28.86 8.86 21.72
CA SER A 172 28.99 7.48 21.23
C SER A 172 28.74 6.45 22.34
N THR A 173 27.93 5.44 22.05
CA THR A 173 27.58 4.38 22.99
C THR A 173 27.91 3.01 22.41
N VAL A 174 28.57 2.18 23.23
CA VAL A 174 28.82 0.77 22.94
C VAL A 174 28.03 -0.06 23.95
N GLY A 175 27.41 -1.13 23.48
CA GLY A 175 26.63 -2.02 24.32
C GLY A 175 26.33 -3.36 23.67
N GLU A 176 25.54 -4.18 24.37
CA GLU A 176 24.99 -5.43 23.89
C GLU A 176 23.45 -5.35 23.91
N MET A 177 22.81 -5.81 22.83
CA MET A 177 21.40 -6.18 22.88
C MET A 177 21.30 -7.63 23.32
N VAL A 178 20.40 -7.89 24.26
CA VAL A 178 20.21 -9.20 24.88
C VAL A 178 18.74 -9.60 24.78
N ALA A 179 18.49 -10.76 24.16
CA ALA A 179 17.17 -11.38 24.15
C ALA A 179 16.78 -11.78 25.56
N HIS A 180 15.62 -11.35 26.01
CA HIS A 180 15.08 -11.69 27.33
C HIS A 180 13.98 -12.72 27.22
N THR A 181 12.87 -12.33 26.60
CA THR A 181 11.69 -13.18 26.38
C THR A 181 11.48 -13.32 24.88
N SER A 182 11.15 -14.52 24.41
CA SER A 182 10.68 -14.74 23.05
C SER A 182 9.45 -15.64 23.12
N GLU A 183 8.32 -15.13 22.69
CA GLU A 183 7.02 -15.80 22.76
C GLU A 183 6.40 -15.88 21.36
N ARG A 184 5.81 -17.03 21.05
CA ARG A 184 5.06 -17.23 19.81
C ARG A 184 3.58 -17.25 20.16
N HIS A 185 2.83 -16.33 19.55
CA HIS A 185 1.39 -16.22 19.71
C HIS A 185 0.62 -16.94 18.60
N TYR A 186 1.22 -17.11 17.42
CA TYR A 186 0.64 -17.86 16.32
C TYR A 186 1.74 -18.58 15.49
N PRO A 187 1.54 -19.85 15.09
CA PRO A 187 0.61 -20.80 15.69
C PRO A 187 1.07 -21.19 17.12
N ASP A 188 0.12 -21.41 18.02
CA ASP A 188 0.34 -21.90 19.40
C ASP A 188 -0.63 -23.02 19.76
N ARG A 189 -0.12 -24.16 20.26
CA ARG A 189 -0.96 -25.34 20.54
C ARG A 189 -1.41 -25.35 22.00
N PRO A 190 -2.71 -25.59 22.28
CA PRO A 190 -3.71 -26.18 21.38
C PRO A 190 -4.73 -25.18 20.80
N SER A 191 -4.48 -23.88 20.80
CA SER A 191 -5.50 -22.85 20.58
C SER A 191 -5.48 -22.22 19.18
N HIS A 192 -4.31 -22.17 18.54
CA HIS A 192 -4.06 -21.44 17.30
C HIS A 192 -3.33 -22.35 16.30
N TYR A 193 -3.92 -22.54 15.13
CA TYR A 193 -3.43 -23.48 14.12
C TYR A 193 -3.37 -22.81 12.75
N ASN A 194 -2.34 -23.15 12.00
CA ASN A 194 -2.33 -22.95 10.56
C ASN A 194 -2.89 -24.20 9.86
N PRO A 195 -3.58 -24.06 8.72
CA PRO A 195 -3.94 -22.79 8.09
C PRO A 195 -5.11 -22.09 8.82
N LEU A 196 -5.11 -20.76 8.86
CA LEU A 196 -6.20 -19.95 9.43
C LEU A 196 -7.31 -19.80 8.39
N GLN A 197 -8.41 -20.55 8.57
CA GLN A 197 -9.59 -20.50 7.72
C GLN A 197 -10.44 -19.26 8.04
N ASP A 198 -10.91 -18.56 7.00
CA ASP A 198 -11.74 -17.35 7.10
C ASP A 198 -11.15 -16.28 8.05
N GLY A 199 -9.83 -16.12 8.02
CA GLY A 199 -9.12 -15.19 8.89
C GLY A 199 -9.16 -13.75 8.40
N SER A 200 -9.23 -12.81 9.33
CA SER A 200 -8.81 -11.42 9.12
C SER A 200 -7.82 -11.05 10.21
N VAL A 201 -6.70 -10.44 9.82
CA VAL A 201 -5.65 -9.94 10.70
C VAL A 201 -5.64 -8.41 10.57
N LEU A 202 -5.96 -7.73 11.66
CA LEU A 202 -5.89 -6.28 11.77
C LEU A 202 -4.67 -5.91 12.60
N ILE A 203 -3.84 -5.00 12.09
CA ILE A 203 -2.66 -4.47 12.78
C ILE A 203 -2.86 -2.97 12.92
N THR A 204 -2.94 -2.49 14.15
CA THR A 204 -2.98 -1.06 14.47
C THR A 204 -1.66 -0.66 15.08
N ILE A 205 -1.05 0.41 14.56
CA ILE A 205 0.22 0.96 15.01
C ILE A 205 0.00 2.43 15.37
N ASP A 206 0.16 2.77 16.64
CA ASP A 206 0.23 4.16 17.11
C ASP A 206 1.71 4.50 17.32
N SER A 207 2.24 5.47 16.57
CA SER A 207 3.66 5.83 16.65
C SER A 207 3.95 7.25 16.14
N GLU A 208 4.92 7.92 16.76
CA GLU A 208 5.50 9.17 16.25
C GLU A 208 6.17 8.99 14.85
N TYR A 209 6.44 7.74 14.46
CA TYR A 209 7.00 7.35 13.17
C TYR A 209 5.95 6.78 12.20
N CYS A 210 4.68 7.17 12.34
CA CYS A 210 3.56 6.64 11.59
C CYS A 210 3.80 6.67 10.07
N GLN A 211 4.15 7.82 9.49
CA GLN A 211 4.38 7.96 8.04
C GLN A 211 5.52 7.03 7.53
N GLY A 212 6.51 6.74 8.37
CA GLY A 212 7.54 5.75 8.03
C GLY A 212 6.96 4.33 7.97
N TRP A 213 6.10 3.96 8.93
CA TRP A 213 5.38 2.69 8.93
C TRP A 213 4.45 2.54 7.73
N GLU A 214 3.69 3.59 7.43
CA GLU A 214 2.82 3.69 6.25
C GLU A 214 3.60 3.44 4.97
N GLN A 215 4.68 4.21 4.74
CA GLN A 215 5.58 4.02 3.61
C GLN A 215 6.10 2.57 3.50
N TYR A 216 6.39 1.92 4.63
CA TYR A 216 6.83 0.53 4.61
C TYR A 216 5.74 -0.43 4.13
N PHE A 217 4.51 -0.30 4.63
CA PHE A 217 3.43 -1.19 4.22
C PHE A 217 3.03 -0.98 2.76
N GLU A 218 3.01 0.28 2.29
CA GLU A 218 2.75 0.63 0.89
C GLU A 218 3.83 0.10 -0.07
N GLU A 219 5.11 0.29 0.25
CA GLU A 219 6.19 -0.02 -0.70
C GLU A 219 6.66 -1.49 -0.65
N ARG A 220 6.41 -2.20 0.46
CA ARG A 220 7.08 -3.49 0.74
C ARG A 220 6.15 -4.64 1.09
N THR A 221 4.84 -4.41 1.15
CA THR A 221 3.87 -5.45 1.49
C THR A 221 2.66 -5.38 0.58
N ASP A 222 2.03 -6.51 0.30
CA ASP A 222 0.76 -6.54 -0.45
C ASP A 222 -0.45 -6.18 0.43
N GLY A 223 -0.21 -5.57 1.60
CA GLY A 223 -1.27 -5.19 2.55
C GLY A 223 -1.84 -3.82 2.21
N SER A 224 -3.15 -3.65 2.34
CA SER A 224 -3.81 -2.35 2.21
C SER A 224 -3.95 -1.67 3.57
N ALA A 225 -3.62 -0.37 3.63
CA ALA A 225 -4.04 0.47 4.73
C ALA A 225 -5.58 0.56 4.75
N ALA A 226 -6.17 0.37 5.94
CA ALA A 226 -7.58 0.59 6.20
C ALA A 226 -7.83 2.01 6.75
N GLU A 227 -6.86 2.55 7.49
CA GLU A 227 -6.77 3.96 7.90
C GLU A 227 -5.29 4.33 7.82
N ASP A 228 -4.98 5.40 7.07
CA ASP A 228 -3.63 5.94 6.96
C ASP A 228 -3.29 6.84 8.17
N CYS A 229 -2.10 7.43 8.19
CA CYS A 229 -1.62 8.23 9.34
C CYS A 229 -2.29 9.60 9.50
N ASP A 230 -2.93 10.11 8.44
CA ASP A 230 -3.65 11.38 8.40
C ASP A 230 -5.18 11.16 8.55
N ASP A 231 -5.64 9.92 8.35
CA ASP A 231 -6.98 9.41 8.60
C ASP A 231 -7.16 8.95 10.06
N GLY A 232 -8.40 8.95 10.56
CA GLY A 232 -8.70 8.41 11.90
C GLY A 232 -8.09 9.21 13.07
N GLU A 233 -7.31 8.53 13.93
CA GLU A 233 -6.57 9.15 15.05
C GLU A 233 -5.16 9.57 14.60
N GLU A 234 -4.80 10.84 14.77
CA GLU A 234 -3.50 11.39 14.34
C GLU A 234 -2.32 10.56 14.86
N GLY A 235 -1.51 10.00 13.94
CA GLY A 235 -0.35 9.16 14.26
C GLY A 235 -0.66 7.68 14.47
N GLU A 236 -1.89 7.25 14.20
CA GLU A 236 -2.31 5.85 14.14
C GLU A 236 -2.38 5.35 12.70
N LEU A 237 -1.86 4.15 12.44
CA LEU A 237 -1.93 3.45 11.17
C LEU A 237 -2.68 2.14 11.38
N VAL A 238 -3.69 1.88 10.56
CA VAL A 238 -4.47 0.63 10.62
C VAL A 238 -4.26 -0.14 9.33
N ILE A 239 -3.60 -1.29 9.41
CA ILE A 239 -3.41 -2.19 8.27
C ILE A 239 -4.31 -3.41 8.43
N GLN A 240 -5.12 -3.69 7.41
CA GLN A 240 -6.00 -4.84 7.41
C GLN A 240 -5.55 -5.87 6.38
N PHE A 241 -5.21 -7.05 6.88
CA PHE A 241 -4.99 -8.24 6.06
C PHE A 241 -6.22 -9.13 6.19
N SER A 242 -7.15 -8.98 5.27
CA SER A 242 -8.39 -9.73 5.30
C SER A 242 -8.42 -10.86 4.29
N VAL A 243 -9.09 -11.93 4.69
CA VAL A 243 -10.05 -12.60 3.82
C VAL A 243 -11.39 -12.23 4.50
N PRO A 244 -12.28 -11.32 4.03
CA PRO A 244 -12.90 -11.13 2.70
C PRO A 244 -12.83 -9.68 2.18
N PHE A 245 -13.50 -9.46 1.05
CA PHE A 245 -13.72 -8.19 0.38
C PHE A 245 -15.17 -7.67 0.59
N ASP A 246 -15.33 -6.42 1.04
CA ASP A 246 -16.60 -5.69 1.12
C ASP A 246 -16.44 -4.34 0.44
N LEU A 247 -17.27 -4.07 -0.57
CA LEU A 247 -17.17 -2.85 -1.37
C LEU A 247 -17.81 -1.61 -0.77
N GLY A 248 -18.45 -1.69 0.38
CA GLY A 248 -19.09 -0.52 0.98
C GLY A 248 -20.05 0.18 0.01
N SER A 249 -20.11 1.52 0.07
CA SER A 249 -20.89 2.34 -0.86
C SER A 249 -19.93 3.05 -1.81
N LEU A 250 -20.10 2.89 -3.12
CA LEU A 250 -19.22 3.49 -4.14
C LEU A 250 -19.45 4.99 -4.35
N GLU A 251 -19.80 5.75 -3.31
CA GLU A 251 -20.14 7.18 -3.30
C GLU A 251 -20.40 7.84 -4.67
N ASN A 252 -21.68 8.05 -4.99
CA ASN A 252 -22.19 8.49 -6.30
C ASN A 252 -21.82 7.63 -7.51
N GLY A 253 -21.18 6.47 -7.32
CA GLY A 253 -20.89 5.48 -8.36
C GLY A 253 -19.54 5.65 -9.05
N VAL A 254 -18.71 6.61 -8.62
CA VAL A 254 -17.37 6.84 -9.20
C VAL A 254 -16.35 7.18 -8.11
N MET A 255 -15.29 6.39 -8.03
CA MET A 255 -14.12 6.62 -7.18
C MET A 255 -12.85 6.73 -8.04
N ILE A 256 -12.14 7.85 -7.93
CA ILE A 256 -10.91 8.15 -8.71
C ILE A 256 -9.78 8.50 -7.74
N GLY A 257 -8.52 8.23 -8.11
CA GLY A 257 -7.33 8.52 -7.31
C GLY A 257 -7.31 9.97 -6.79
N GLY A 258 -7.08 10.10 -5.48
CA GLY A 258 -7.15 11.37 -4.75
C GLY A 258 -8.51 12.09 -4.80
N GLY A 259 -9.61 11.42 -5.17
CA GLY A 259 -10.97 11.97 -5.22
C GLY A 259 -11.18 13.10 -6.24
N ASN A 260 -10.31 13.24 -7.24
CA ASN A 260 -10.23 14.44 -8.09
C ASN A 260 -10.51 14.16 -9.58
N GLY A 261 -11.70 13.63 -9.88
CA GLY A 261 -12.17 13.48 -11.26
C GLY A 261 -12.60 14.80 -11.95
N ARG A 262 -12.71 14.79 -13.27
CA ARG A 262 -13.28 15.90 -14.06
C ARG A 262 -14.76 15.65 -14.29
N THR A 263 -15.63 16.44 -13.65
CA THR A 263 -17.09 16.31 -13.78
C THR A 263 -17.62 16.38 -15.21
N ASN A 264 -16.93 17.04 -16.14
CA ASN A 264 -17.36 17.09 -17.55
C ASN A 264 -17.23 15.76 -18.28
N ASP A 265 -16.43 14.83 -17.76
CA ASP A 265 -16.19 13.51 -18.35
C ASP A 265 -17.24 12.48 -17.88
N PHE A 266 -18.09 12.86 -16.91
CA PHE A 266 -19.14 12.02 -16.35
C PHE A 266 -20.51 12.69 -16.50
N ASP A 267 -21.53 11.93 -16.89
CA ASP A 267 -22.93 12.33 -16.75
C ASP A 267 -23.46 11.73 -15.44
N GLY A 268 -24.23 12.52 -14.67
CA GLY A 268 -24.69 12.13 -13.33
C GLY A 268 -23.81 12.64 -12.17
N ILE A 269 -22.64 13.21 -12.47
CA ILE A 269 -21.74 13.85 -11.50
C ILE A 269 -21.76 15.37 -11.69
N ASP A 270 -22.39 16.09 -10.75
CA ASP A 270 -22.59 17.55 -10.88
C ASP A 270 -21.49 18.35 -10.17
N ASN A 271 -20.82 17.77 -9.18
CA ASN A 271 -19.80 18.43 -8.37
C ASN A 271 -18.55 17.54 -8.20
N SER A 272 -17.37 18.14 -8.10
CA SER A 272 -16.13 17.39 -7.86
C SER A 272 -16.12 16.70 -6.49
N SER A 273 -16.90 17.20 -5.53
CA SER A 273 -17.10 16.52 -4.24
C SER A 273 -17.92 15.24 -4.32
N ASP A 274 -18.49 14.94 -5.49
CA ASP A 274 -19.32 13.75 -5.67
C ASP A 274 -18.46 12.53 -6.04
N PHE A 275 -17.18 12.71 -6.36
CA PHE A 275 -16.23 11.60 -6.52
C PHE A 275 -15.82 11.07 -5.15
N GLY A 276 -15.84 9.74 -4.97
CA GLY A 276 -15.11 9.11 -3.90
C GLY A 276 -13.62 8.97 -4.24
N ASN A 277 -12.80 8.61 -3.25
CA ASN A 277 -11.38 8.35 -3.45
C ASN A 277 -11.13 6.86 -3.71
N SER A 278 -10.47 6.50 -4.81
CA SER A 278 -10.13 5.09 -5.07
C SER A 278 -9.05 4.57 -4.12
N ASP A 279 -8.25 5.45 -3.51
CA ASP A 279 -7.22 5.07 -2.53
C ASP A 279 -7.86 4.51 -1.24
N GLU A 280 -9.12 4.90 -0.98
CA GLU A 280 -9.93 4.38 0.14
C GLU A 280 -10.66 3.07 -0.22
N ALA A 281 -10.57 2.61 -1.49
CA ALA A 281 -11.26 1.43 -1.95
C ALA A 281 -10.39 0.17 -1.74
N PRO A 282 -10.92 -0.91 -1.13
CA PRO A 282 -10.13 -2.11 -0.83
C PRO A 282 -9.60 -2.79 -2.09
N SER A 283 -8.43 -3.43 -2.02
CA SER A 283 -7.95 -4.22 -3.15
C SER A 283 -8.90 -5.40 -3.46
N ALA A 284 -9.23 -5.62 -4.74
CA ALA A 284 -9.97 -6.79 -5.19
C ALA A 284 -9.09 -8.03 -5.42
N THR A 285 -7.77 -7.92 -5.24
CA THR A 285 -6.83 -9.04 -5.46
C THR A 285 -7.23 -10.32 -4.71
N PRO A 286 -7.53 -10.30 -3.40
CA PRO A 286 -7.87 -11.53 -2.69
C PRO A 286 -9.14 -12.19 -3.24
N LEU A 287 -10.07 -11.35 -3.72
CA LEU A 287 -11.32 -11.80 -4.34
C LEU A 287 -11.05 -12.45 -5.71
N VAL A 288 -10.25 -11.78 -6.53
CA VAL A 288 -9.88 -12.26 -7.87
C VAL A 288 -9.12 -13.58 -7.79
N GLU A 289 -8.10 -13.68 -6.94
CA GLU A 289 -7.29 -14.88 -6.79
C GLU A 289 -8.12 -16.08 -6.32
N ALA A 290 -8.98 -15.88 -5.31
CA ALA A 290 -9.80 -16.98 -4.77
C ALA A 290 -10.78 -17.54 -5.80
N TYR A 291 -11.46 -16.68 -6.58
CA TYR A 291 -12.35 -17.13 -7.64
C TYR A 291 -11.60 -17.74 -8.83
N LEU A 292 -10.38 -17.27 -9.10
CA LEU A 292 -9.51 -17.88 -10.10
C LEU A 292 -9.10 -19.29 -9.70
N GLU A 293 -8.73 -19.50 -8.44
CA GLU A 293 -8.40 -20.82 -7.92
C GLU A 293 -9.62 -21.76 -7.94
N ASP A 294 -10.79 -21.30 -7.46
CA ASP A 294 -12.00 -22.11 -7.45
C ASP A 294 -12.45 -22.48 -8.87
N ALA A 295 -12.43 -21.52 -9.80
CA ALA A 295 -12.76 -21.77 -11.20
C ALA A 295 -11.83 -22.79 -11.86
N ARG A 296 -10.51 -22.74 -11.61
CA ARG A 296 -9.56 -23.74 -12.13
C ARG A 296 -9.83 -25.14 -11.60
N ASN A 297 -10.19 -25.26 -10.32
CA ASN A 297 -10.29 -26.54 -9.63
C ASN A 297 -11.68 -27.17 -9.77
N ASN A 298 -12.73 -26.34 -9.75
CA ASN A 298 -14.11 -26.77 -9.63
C ASN A 298 -15.02 -26.18 -10.73
N GLY A 299 -14.60 -25.13 -11.43
CA GLY A 299 -15.36 -24.49 -12.51
C GLY A 299 -15.39 -25.29 -13.80
N GLU A 300 -16.39 -25.02 -14.64
CA GLU A 300 -16.44 -25.51 -16.01
C GLU A 300 -15.57 -24.64 -16.92
N ILE A 301 -15.01 -25.20 -18.00
CA ILE A 301 -14.33 -24.37 -18.99
C ILE A 301 -15.39 -23.53 -19.72
N LEU A 302 -15.16 -22.22 -19.82
CA LEU A 302 -16.06 -21.30 -20.49
C LEU A 302 -16.31 -21.78 -21.94
N PRO A 303 -17.56 -22.04 -22.36
CA PRO A 303 -17.84 -22.58 -23.68
C PRO A 303 -17.63 -21.52 -24.78
N ALA A 304 -17.25 -21.97 -25.98
CA ALA A 304 -16.85 -21.09 -27.07
C ALA A 304 -17.98 -20.52 -27.94
N ASP A 305 -19.26 -20.91 -27.74
CA ASP A 305 -20.36 -20.38 -28.57
C ASP A 305 -21.76 -20.60 -27.96
N THR A 306 -22.54 -19.51 -27.93
CA THR A 306 -24.01 -19.37 -28.06
C THR A 306 -24.95 -19.29 -26.85
N GLU A 307 -24.67 -19.78 -25.65
CA GLU A 307 -25.41 -19.38 -24.43
C GLU A 307 -24.65 -19.94 -23.22
N ILE A 308 -24.43 -19.12 -22.19
CA ILE A 308 -23.75 -19.51 -20.95
C ILE A 308 -24.79 -19.48 -19.83
N ASP A 309 -25.10 -20.64 -19.27
CA ASP A 309 -26.04 -20.77 -18.15
C ASP A 309 -25.37 -20.40 -16.80
N ALA A 310 -26.17 -20.24 -15.76
CA ALA A 310 -25.69 -20.02 -14.39
C ALA A 310 -24.67 -21.07 -13.92
N GLY A 311 -23.53 -20.62 -13.38
CA GLY A 311 -22.43 -21.49 -12.98
C GLY A 311 -21.12 -20.75 -12.72
N LEU A 312 -20.09 -21.52 -12.35
CA LEU A 312 -18.71 -21.06 -12.18
C LEU A 312 -17.87 -21.53 -13.38
N TYR A 313 -17.17 -20.60 -14.01
CA TYR A 313 -16.40 -20.85 -15.23
C TYR A 313 -14.95 -20.36 -15.11
N TYR A 314 -14.02 -21.16 -15.62
CA TYR A 314 -12.66 -20.74 -15.93
C TYR A 314 -12.56 -20.40 -17.42
N ASP A 315 -12.14 -19.18 -17.73
CA ASP A 315 -11.89 -18.74 -19.09
C ASP A 315 -10.45 -19.07 -19.51
N ASP A 316 -10.32 -19.93 -20.52
CA ASP A 316 -9.05 -20.29 -21.16
C ASP A 316 -8.83 -19.57 -22.51
N GLY A 317 -9.60 -18.50 -22.77
CA GLY A 317 -9.52 -17.65 -23.96
C GLY A 317 -10.82 -17.57 -24.75
N ASN A 318 -11.88 -18.24 -24.29
CA ASN A 318 -13.17 -18.25 -24.96
C ASN A 318 -13.99 -16.99 -24.68
N LEU A 319 -13.63 -16.19 -23.68
CA LEU A 319 -14.26 -14.90 -23.44
C LEU A 319 -14.01 -13.91 -24.60
N SER A 320 -12.99 -14.14 -25.43
CA SER A 320 -12.72 -13.39 -26.66
C SER A 320 -13.51 -13.89 -27.89
N ASN A 321 -14.29 -14.96 -27.76
CA ASN A 321 -14.95 -15.58 -28.90
C ASN A 321 -16.35 -14.99 -29.13
N GLY A 322 -16.46 -14.07 -30.10
CA GLY A 322 -17.72 -13.70 -30.75
C GLY A 322 -18.83 -13.24 -29.79
N ASN A 323 -20.08 -13.65 -30.06
CA ASN A 323 -21.25 -13.26 -29.27
C ASN A 323 -21.50 -14.28 -28.15
N LEU A 324 -21.57 -13.81 -26.90
CA LEU A 324 -21.89 -14.63 -25.74
C LEU A 324 -23.16 -14.10 -25.06
N ASP A 325 -24.18 -14.96 -25.00
CA ASP A 325 -25.40 -14.67 -24.25
C ASP A 325 -25.30 -15.29 -22.86
N PHE A 326 -25.22 -14.46 -21.82
CA PHE A 326 -25.16 -14.89 -20.43
C PHE A 326 -26.57 -15.09 -19.86
N ASN A 327 -27.04 -16.33 -19.82
CA ASN A 327 -28.34 -16.71 -19.28
C ASN A 327 -28.31 -16.85 -17.75
N THR A 328 -28.53 -15.74 -17.07
CA THR A 328 -28.59 -15.65 -15.61
C THR A 328 -29.96 -16.06 -15.04
N THR A 329 -30.87 -16.65 -15.82
CA THR A 329 -32.20 -17.07 -15.29
C THR A 329 -32.10 -18.21 -14.25
N GLY A 330 -31.04 -19.01 -14.32
CA GLY A 330 -30.76 -20.12 -13.39
C GLY A 330 -30.05 -19.71 -12.09
N GLY A 331 -29.50 -18.50 -12.02
CA GLY A 331 -28.60 -18.04 -10.95
C GLY A 331 -27.53 -17.10 -11.50
N ASP A 332 -26.57 -16.73 -10.65
CA ASP A 332 -25.41 -15.93 -11.07
C ASP A 332 -24.46 -16.72 -11.98
N ILE A 333 -23.73 -16.01 -12.82
CA ILE A 333 -22.63 -16.52 -13.64
C ILE A 333 -21.34 -15.90 -13.11
N ILE A 334 -20.37 -16.74 -12.77
CA ILE A 334 -19.07 -16.32 -12.27
C ILE A 334 -18.01 -16.79 -13.27
N ILE A 335 -17.16 -15.87 -13.72
CA ILE A 335 -16.11 -16.13 -14.70
C ILE A 335 -14.80 -15.65 -14.09
N ALA A 336 -13.80 -16.52 -14.02
CA ALA A 336 -12.45 -16.13 -13.66
C ALA A 336 -11.50 -16.34 -14.84
N THR A 337 -10.67 -15.33 -15.13
CA THR A 337 -9.77 -15.35 -16.30
C THR A 337 -8.38 -14.83 -15.96
N GLU A 338 -7.36 -15.51 -16.49
CA GLU A 338 -5.98 -14.99 -16.59
C GLU A 338 -5.68 -14.41 -17.97
N GLN A 339 -6.63 -14.55 -18.90
CA GLN A 339 -6.44 -14.08 -20.25
C GLN A 339 -6.67 -12.57 -20.30
N SER A 340 -6.16 -11.96 -21.37
CA SER A 340 -6.50 -10.58 -21.71
C SER A 340 -7.50 -10.60 -22.87
N PRO A 341 -8.79 -10.82 -22.60
CA PRO A 341 -9.76 -10.98 -23.66
C PRO A 341 -9.86 -9.72 -24.51
N SER A 342 -10.12 -9.94 -25.81
CA SER A 342 -10.31 -8.86 -26.78
C SER A 342 -11.74 -8.90 -27.31
N PHE A 343 -12.40 -7.74 -27.27
CA PHE A 343 -13.75 -7.56 -27.78
C PHE A 343 -13.69 -6.87 -29.15
N ASP A 344 -13.65 -7.66 -30.21
CA ASP A 344 -13.57 -7.18 -31.60
C ASP A 344 -14.96 -6.77 -32.16
N GLU A 345 -14.97 -6.06 -33.29
CA GLU A 345 -16.18 -5.64 -34.01
C GLU A 345 -17.19 -6.79 -34.21
N GLY A 346 -18.41 -6.62 -33.66
CA GLY A 346 -19.50 -7.58 -33.76
C GLY A 346 -19.47 -8.71 -32.73
N ALA A 347 -18.74 -8.54 -31.61
CA ALA A 347 -18.88 -9.31 -30.38
C ALA A 347 -19.85 -8.58 -29.42
N ASP A 348 -21.04 -9.13 -29.26
CA ASP A 348 -22.09 -8.64 -28.34
C ASP A 348 -22.22 -9.59 -27.14
N TYR A 349 -22.22 -9.02 -25.94
CA TYR A 349 -22.33 -9.75 -24.68
C TYR A 349 -23.62 -9.37 -23.95
N ASP A 350 -24.69 -10.13 -24.21
CA ASP A 350 -26.01 -9.86 -23.66
C ASP A 350 -26.25 -10.61 -22.34
N ILE A 351 -26.97 -9.99 -21.40
CA ILE A 351 -27.33 -10.62 -20.12
C ILE A 351 -28.82 -10.95 -20.10
N ILE A 352 -29.15 -12.25 -20.14
CA ILE A 352 -30.53 -12.75 -20.13
C ILE A 352 -30.90 -13.17 -18.71
N GLY A 353 -31.62 -12.30 -17.99
CA GLY A 353 -32.16 -12.64 -16.67
C GLY A 353 -32.14 -11.47 -15.70
N ASN A 354 -32.20 -11.80 -14.41
CA ASN A 354 -32.19 -10.82 -13.31
C ASN A 354 -31.03 -11.02 -12.33
N ASN A 355 -30.20 -12.06 -12.52
CA ASN A 355 -29.01 -12.31 -11.70
C ASN A 355 -27.77 -11.77 -12.43
N ASN A 356 -26.61 -11.85 -11.78
CA ASN A 356 -25.40 -11.15 -12.22
C ASN A 356 -24.46 -12.03 -13.05
N VAL A 357 -23.62 -11.36 -13.83
CA VAL A 357 -22.40 -11.89 -14.42
C VAL A 357 -21.24 -11.18 -13.73
N THR A 358 -20.43 -11.93 -12.98
CA THR A 358 -19.25 -11.40 -12.29
C THR A 358 -17.99 -11.96 -12.95
N VAL A 359 -17.08 -11.07 -13.35
CA VAL A 359 -15.79 -11.39 -13.96
C VAL A 359 -14.67 -11.04 -13.00
N TYR A 360 -13.82 -12.01 -12.69
CA TYR A 360 -12.59 -11.85 -11.92
C TYR A 360 -11.39 -11.99 -12.86
N SER A 361 -10.58 -10.94 -12.98
CA SER A 361 -9.51 -10.91 -13.98
C SER A 361 -8.16 -10.48 -13.42
N THR A 362 -7.12 -11.23 -13.80
CA THR A 362 -5.71 -10.84 -13.61
C THR A 362 -5.09 -10.22 -14.86
N GLY A 363 -5.87 -10.06 -15.93
CA GLY A 363 -5.43 -9.51 -17.21
C GLY A 363 -6.24 -8.29 -17.64
N ASP A 364 -5.72 -7.58 -18.65
CA ASP A 364 -6.48 -6.52 -19.32
C ASP A 364 -7.73 -7.12 -19.99
N LEU A 365 -8.93 -6.76 -19.53
CA LEU A 365 -10.16 -7.26 -20.11
C LEU A 365 -10.53 -6.57 -21.43
N VAL A 366 -9.79 -5.57 -21.88
CA VAL A 366 -10.09 -4.82 -23.10
C VAL A 366 -8.82 -4.78 -23.98
N GLY A 367 -8.29 -5.97 -24.26
CA GLY A 367 -7.02 -6.18 -24.96
C GLY A 367 -6.98 -5.69 -26.42
N ASN A 368 -5.80 -5.75 -27.05
CA ASN A 368 -5.55 -5.24 -28.41
C ASN A 368 -6.45 -5.89 -29.48
N GLY A 369 -7.59 -5.29 -29.77
CA GLY A 369 -8.61 -5.75 -30.72
C GLY A 369 -9.32 -4.56 -31.38
N GLY A 370 -9.70 -4.73 -32.64
CA GLY A 370 -10.25 -3.66 -33.47
C GLY A 370 -11.71 -3.37 -33.10
N GLY A 371 -11.90 -2.34 -32.28
CA GLY A 371 -13.11 -1.54 -32.06
C GLY A 371 -14.45 -1.96 -32.68
N GLY A 372 -15.48 -2.02 -31.84
CA GLY A 372 -16.89 -2.05 -32.25
C GLY A 372 -17.76 -3.10 -31.55
N GLY A 373 -17.29 -3.73 -30.48
CA GLY A 373 -18.08 -4.65 -29.64
C GLY A 373 -18.77 -3.94 -28.47
N GLN A 374 -19.69 -4.65 -27.79
CA GLN A 374 -20.41 -4.17 -26.62
C GLN A 374 -20.22 -5.13 -25.45
N LEU A 375 -19.66 -4.63 -24.35
CA LEU A 375 -19.49 -5.35 -23.09
C LEU A 375 -20.60 -4.95 -22.10
N GLY A 376 -21.50 -5.90 -21.81
CA GLY A 376 -22.68 -5.66 -20.99
C GLY A 376 -23.85 -5.08 -21.80
N GLU A 377 -24.95 -4.76 -21.14
CA GLU A 377 -26.19 -4.31 -21.78
C GLU A 377 -26.65 -2.96 -21.19
N PRO A 378 -26.94 -1.95 -22.04
CA PRO A 378 -27.50 -0.68 -21.57
C PRO A 378 -28.77 -0.87 -20.72
N GLY A 379 -28.79 -0.28 -19.53
CA GLY A 379 -29.89 -0.41 -18.56
C GLY A 379 -29.83 -1.65 -17.66
N LYS A 380 -28.76 -2.45 -17.74
CA LYS A 380 -28.44 -3.59 -16.85
C LYS A 380 -27.01 -3.50 -16.32
N GLU A 381 -26.49 -2.28 -16.17
CA GLU A 381 -25.12 -2.03 -15.72
C GLU A 381 -24.82 -2.64 -14.33
N ASP A 382 -25.85 -2.88 -13.51
CA ASP A 382 -25.75 -3.53 -12.20
C ASP A 382 -25.53 -5.05 -12.24
N GLN A 383 -25.79 -5.65 -13.40
CA GLN A 383 -25.67 -7.09 -13.61
C GLN A 383 -24.29 -7.51 -14.10
N LEU A 384 -23.54 -6.65 -14.81
CA LEU A 384 -22.16 -6.94 -15.17
C LEU A 384 -21.19 -6.31 -14.17
N ARG A 385 -20.45 -7.16 -13.46
CA ARG A 385 -19.47 -6.73 -12.45
C ARG A 385 -18.11 -7.26 -12.80
N ILE A 386 -17.11 -6.40 -12.73
CA ILE A 386 -15.76 -6.72 -13.18
C ILE A 386 -14.78 -6.29 -12.11
N PHE A 387 -14.02 -7.26 -11.60
CA PHE A 387 -13.00 -7.07 -10.57
C PHE A 387 -11.62 -7.38 -11.13
N PHE A 388 -10.72 -6.44 -10.94
CA PHE A 388 -9.34 -6.56 -11.40
C PHE A 388 -8.38 -6.76 -10.24
N HIS A 389 -7.40 -7.62 -10.47
CA HIS A 389 -6.24 -7.74 -9.60
C HIS A 389 -5.43 -6.44 -9.60
N SER A 390 -4.78 -6.14 -8.48
CA SER A 390 -3.86 -5.00 -8.32
C SER A 390 -2.69 -4.97 -9.31
N ASP A 391 -2.35 -6.09 -9.94
CA ASP A 391 -1.22 -6.19 -10.89
C ASP A 391 -1.62 -5.68 -12.29
N VAL A 392 -2.91 -5.36 -12.49
CA VAL A 392 -3.41 -4.80 -13.74
C VAL A 392 -3.18 -3.29 -13.71
N ASP A 393 -2.03 -2.85 -14.21
CA ASP A 393 -1.68 -1.41 -14.28
C ASP A 393 -2.61 -0.60 -15.20
N GLN A 394 -3.21 -1.25 -16.21
CA GLN A 394 -3.99 -0.57 -17.25
C GLN A 394 -5.09 -1.48 -17.78
N ILE A 395 -6.30 -0.91 -17.95
CA ILE A 395 -7.45 -1.57 -18.56
C ILE A 395 -7.79 -0.85 -19.86
N GLY A 396 -7.82 -1.58 -20.96
CA GLY A 396 -7.99 -1.01 -22.29
C GLY A 396 -6.74 -0.33 -22.82
N HIS A 397 -6.86 0.33 -23.97
CA HIS A 397 -5.74 1.04 -24.60
C HIS A 397 -6.22 2.21 -25.47
N LYS A 398 -5.28 3.10 -25.81
CA LYS A 398 -5.58 4.23 -26.73
C LYS A 398 -5.99 3.70 -28.10
N GLY A 399 -7.20 4.03 -28.53
CA GLY A 399 -7.80 3.59 -29.81
C GLY A 399 -8.77 2.42 -29.68
N GLN A 400 -9.05 1.94 -28.46
CA GLN A 400 -10.18 1.07 -28.15
C GLN A 400 -11.52 1.77 -28.46
N ASN A 401 -12.44 0.99 -29.02
CA ASN A 401 -13.71 1.45 -29.59
C ASN A 401 -14.83 0.50 -29.13
N THR A 402 -14.82 0.12 -27.86
CA THR A 402 -15.76 -0.84 -27.25
C THR A 402 -16.74 -0.08 -26.36
N ASP A 403 -18.03 -0.39 -26.48
CA ASP A 403 -19.06 0.13 -25.60
C ASP A 403 -19.06 -0.70 -24.30
N VAL A 404 -19.15 -0.04 -23.14
CA VAL A 404 -19.00 -0.71 -21.85
C VAL A 404 -20.12 -0.28 -20.89
N HIS A 405 -20.86 -1.27 -20.38
CA HIS A 405 -22.03 -1.11 -19.53
C HIS A 405 -21.88 -2.00 -18.28
N ALA A 406 -21.12 -1.54 -17.29
CA ALA A 406 -20.69 -2.39 -16.18
C ALA A 406 -20.30 -1.60 -14.92
N LEU A 407 -20.26 -2.32 -13.80
CA LEU A 407 -19.42 -1.98 -12.66
C LEU A 407 -17.97 -2.41 -12.95
N ILE A 408 -17.05 -1.45 -13.04
CA ILE A 408 -15.61 -1.68 -13.16
C ILE A 408 -14.96 -1.36 -11.83
N TYR A 409 -14.31 -2.36 -11.22
CA TYR A 409 -13.60 -2.21 -9.96
C TYR A 409 -12.11 -2.52 -10.11
N ALA A 410 -11.30 -1.46 -10.21
CA ALA A 410 -9.87 -1.52 -10.46
C ALA A 410 -9.11 -0.36 -9.79
N PRO A 411 -9.09 -0.28 -8.45
CA PRO A 411 -8.58 0.90 -7.73
C PRO A 411 -7.13 1.28 -8.02
N ASN A 412 -6.31 0.34 -8.53
CA ASN A 412 -4.89 0.54 -8.84
C ASN A 412 -4.59 0.65 -10.36
N ALA A 413 -5.61 0.82 -11.20
CA ALA A 413 -5.46 0.77 -12.65
C ALA A 413 -5.83 2.08 -13.35
N GLU A 414 -5.11 2.42 -14.42
CA GLU A 414 -5.55 3.42 -15.39
C GLU A 414 -6.58 2.82 -16.37
N VAL A 415 -7.78 3.40 -16.45
CA VAL A 415 -8.86 2.89 -17.31
C VAL A 415 -8.99 3.71 -18.60
N LEU A 416 -8.73 3.08 -19.74
CA LEU A 416 -8.65 3.68 -21.07
C LEU A 416 -9.75 3.16 -22.02
N LEU A 417 -10.88 3.86 -22.15
CA LEU A 417 -12.06 3.39 -22.89
C LEU A 417 -12.65 4.42 -23.86
N GLY A 418 -13.47 3.95 -24.82
CA GLY A 418 -14.34 4.79 -25.66
C GLY A 418 -13.64 5.83 -26.54
N ARG A 419 -12.44 5.53 -27.06
CA ARG A 419 -11.58 6.46 -27.83
C ARG A 419 -11.96 6.49 -29.32
N GLY A 420 -13.08 7.16 -29.65
CA GLY A 420 -13.58 7.28 -31.03
C GLY A 420 -14.77 8.22 -31.16
N ASN A 421 -15.50 8.18 -32.29
CA ASN A 421 -16.82 8.82 -32.38
C ASN A 421 -17.89 7.72 -32.16
N ASP A 422 -18.98 8.06 -31.46
CA ASP A 422 -20.16 7.20 -31.24
C ASP A 422 -19.94 5.97 -30.33
N HIS A 423 -19.43 6.18 -29.11
CA HIS A 423 -19.35 5.15 -28.06
C HIS A 423 -20.21 5.48 -26.84
N SER A 424 -20.67 4.43 -26.16
CA SER A 424 -21.44 4.51 -24.93
C SER A 424 -20.68 3.86 -23.78
N LEU A 425 -20.50 4.60 -22.70
CA LEU A 425 -19.94 4.10 -21.44
C LEU A 425 -20.97 4.38 -20.35
N SER A 426 -21.39 3.38 -19.58
CA SER A 426 -22.25 3.58 -18.42
C SER A 426 -22.00 2.57 -17.32
N GLY A 427 -22.33 2.96 -16.08
CA GLY A 427 -22.26 2.07 -14.92
C GLY A 427 -21.64 2.74 -13.71
N ALA A 428 -20.68 2.07 -13.08
CA ALA A 428 -19.91 2.60 -11.96
C ALA A 428 -18.43 2.24 -12.13
N LEU A 429 -17.55 3.06 -11.57
CA LEU A 429 -16.13 3.01 -11.81
C LEU A 429 -15.34 3.23 -10.53
N VAL A 430 -14.39 2.35 -10.25
CA VAL A 430 -13.31 2.55 -9.27
C VAL A 430 -12.00 2.39 -10.02
N ALA A 431 -11.19 3.44 -10.09
CA ALA A 431 -9.96 3.48 -10.88
C ALA A 431 -8.94 4.46 -10.30
N GLU A 432 -7.64 4.20 -10.45
CA GLU A 432 -6.60 5.16 -10.05
C GLU A 432 -6.69 6.41 -10.94
N ASP A 433 -6.74 6.22 -12.26
CA ASP A 433 -6.90 7.27 -13.26
C ASP A 433 -7.78 6.77 -14.42
N TYR A 434 -8.25 7.70 -15.25
CA TYR A 434 -9.10 7.39 -16.40
C TYR A 434 -8.86 8.32 -17.59
N ASP A 435 -9.06 7.80 -18.79
CA ASP A 435 -9.01 8.58 -20.04
C ASP A 435 -10.06 8.05 -21.01
N PHE A 436 -11.21 8.72 -21.01
CA PHE A 436 -12.33 8.41 -21.88
C PHE A 436 -12.37 9.31 -23.11
N GLY A 437 -12.67 8.72 -24.27
CA GLY A 437 -12.94 9.49 -25.49
C GLY A 437 -14.38 10.03 -25.59
N THR A 438 -15.26 9.61 -24.70
CA THR A 438 -16.66 10.02 -24.57
C THR A 438 -17.00 10.24 -23.10
N LYS A 439 -18.22 10.68 -22.80
CA LYS A 439 -18.69 10.78 -21.42
C LYS A 439 -19.08 9.41 -20.86
N PHE A 440 -18.84 9.21 -19.57
CA PHE A 440 -19.29 8.05 -18.82
C PHE A 440 -20.61 8.37 -18.09
N ASP A 441 -21.69 7.66 -18.39
CA ASP A 441 -23.00 7.83 -17.76
C ASP A 441 -23.10 7.03 -16.45
N VAL A 442 -23.08 7.72 -15.32
CA VAL A 442 -23.04 7.07 -14.01
C VAL A 442 -24.43 6.57 -13.63
N VAL A 443 -24.53 5.28 -13.34
CA VAL A 443 -25.82 4.63 -13.04
C VAL A 443 -26.13 4.72 -11.55
N PRO A 444 -27.18 5.47 -11.15
CA PRO A 444 -27.46 5.74 -9.74
C PRO A 444 -27.76 4.48 -8.90
N GLN A 445 -28.17 3.38 -9.55
CA GLN A 445 -28.50 2.13 -8.87
C GLN A 445 -27.25 1.42 -8.31
N LEU A 446 -26.08 1.67 -8.91
CA LEU A 446 -24.79 1.12 -8.49
C LEU A 446 -24.19 1.84 -7.28
N MET A 447 -24.72 3.02 -6.92
CA MET A 447 -24.19 3.87 -5.84
C MET A 447 -24.31 3.25 -4.44
N ASN A 448 -25.19 2.26 -4.24
CA ASN A 448 -25.43 1.58 -2.96
C ASN A 448 -25.27 0.07 -3.09
N ILE A 449 -24.44 -0.41 -4.03
CA ILE A 449 -24.28 -1.84 -4.22
C ILE A 449 -23.47 -2.41 -3.04
N SER A 450 -24.11 -3.20 -2.19
CA SER A 450 -23.41 -3.96 -1.17
C SER A 450 -22.93 -5.27 -1.80
N ILE A 451 -21.70 -5.29 -2.28
CA ILE A 451 -21.08 -6.53 -2.75
C ILE A 451 -20.44 -7.20 -1.53
N TYR A 452 -21.21 -8.12 -0.96
CA TYR A 452 -20.75 -9.03 0.07
C TYR A 452 -20.43 -10.36 -0.58
N GLU A 453 -19.21 -10.49 -1.11
CA GLU A 453 -18.70 -11.77 -1.61
C GLU A 453 -18.19 -12.54 -0.40
N GLN A 454 -18.96 -13.54 0.03
CA GLN A 454 -18.53 -14.49 1.04
C GLN A 454 -17.51 -15.41 0.38
N LEU A 455 -16.26 -14.94 0.24
CA LEU A 455 -15.13 -15.73 -0.20
C LEU A 455 -15.13 -17.04 0.59
N GLY A 456 -15.47 -18.11 -0.11
CA GLY A 456 -15.44 -19.46 0.44
C GLY A 456 -13.98 -19.85 0.67
N ASP A 457 -13.69 -20.30 1.89
CA ASP A 457 -12.58 -21.19 2.24
C ASP A 457 -11.12 -20.79 1.92
N ALA A 458 -10.77 -19.65 1.29
CA ALA A 458 -9.35 -19.29 1.10
C ALA A 458 -8.68 -19.00 2.45
N PRO A 459 -7.73 -19.84 2.93
CA PRO A 459 -7.17 -19.69 4.24
C PRO A 459 -5.83 -18.94 4.19
N PHE A 460 -5.46 -18.23 5.27
CA PHE A 460 -4.05 -17.93 5.50
C PHE A 460 -3.32 -19.25 5.74
N TYR A 461 -2.57 -19.73 4.75
CA TYR A 461 -1.87 -21.00 4.84
C TYR A 461 -0.87 -21.02 5.99
N TYR A 462 -0.26 -19.87 6.26
CA TYR A 462 0.68 -19.73 7.35
C TYR A 462 0.63 -18.33 7.98
N LEU A 463 0.08 -18.24 9.18
CA LEU A 463 0.23 -17.08 10.06
C LEU A 463 1.29 -17.38 11.13
N HIS A 464 2.31 -16.55 11.23
CA HIS A 464 3.29 -16.58 12.31
C HIS A 464 3.36 -15.22 12.99
N ILE A 465 2.96 -15.17 14.26
CA ILE A 465 3.06 -13.98 15.09
C ILE A 465 3.90 -14.36 16.31
N SER A 466 4.97 -13.62 16.53
CA SER A 466 5.85 -13.80 17.69
C SER A 466 6.37 -12.46 18.16
N GLU A 467 6.68 -12.36 19.45
CA GLU A 467 7.34 -11.21 20.03
C GLU A 467 8.69 -11.60 20.62
N THR A 468 9.65 -10.68 20.56
CA THR A 468 10.94 -10.82 21.25
C THR A 468 11.25 -9.54 22.01
N GLU A 469 11.33 -9.66 23.34
CA GLU A 469 11.78 -8.59 24.22
C GLU A 469 13.31 -8.53 24.22
N ILE A 470 13.84 -7.35 23.96
CA ILE A 470 15.27 -7.06 23.99
C ILE A 470 15.59 -6.04 25.08
N HIS A 471 16.71 -6.29 25.77
CA HIS A 471 17.34 -5.33 26.67
C HIS A 471 18.66 -4.83 26.10
N VAL A 472 18.94 -3.55 26.31
CA VAL A 472 20.15 -2.84 25.92
C VAL A 472 21.07 -2.74 27.13
N GLU A 473 22.03 -3.65 27.23
CA GLU A 473 23.10 -3.60 28.22
C GLU A 473 24.23 -2.68 27.72
N ARG A 474 24.79 -1.85 28.60
CA ARG A 474 25.89 -0.93 28.27
C ARG A 474 27.15 -1.34 29.01
N ASP A 475 28.30 -1.17 28.36
CA ASP A 475 29.63 -1.49 28.91
C ASP A 475 30.11 -0.56 30.03
#